data_AF-A0A560ME82-F1
#
_entry.id   AF-A0A560ME82-F1
#
_cell.length_a   1.000
_cell.length_b   1.000
_cell.length_c   1.000
_cell.angle_alpha   90.00
_cell.angle_beta   90.00
_cell.angle_gamma   90.00
#
_symmetry.space_group_name_H-M   'P 1'
#
loop_
_entity.id
_entity.type
_entity.pdbx_description
1 polymer ?
#
loop_
_entity_poly.entity_id
_entity_poly.type
_entity_poly.pdbx_seq_one_letter_code
_entity_poly.pdbx_strand_id
1 'polypeptide(L)'
;MTTSDNKSADTDEKIFIGKGQETAWLTLALANRHGLVTGATGTGKTVSLQVMAEGFARAGVPVFAADIKGDLSGISEVGEAKDFIVKRAQEMGLTFQPDQFSTVFWDVFGEQGHPVRATVTEMGPLLLSRMLDLNDVQEGVLNVAFRVADENGLALIDMKDLRALLDAIAPDGSKKGADDAEDPLASIRKAAQSYGNVSKATVGTIQRQLLVLENQGGAKFFGEPALTLKDFMRTDRDGRGMVNILVADKLMQSPRLYATFLLWMLSELFEELPEAGDLPKPKLVFFFDEAHLLFTDAPKALMDKIEQVVRLIRSKGVGVYFVTQNPIDVPDKVLAQLGNRVQHALRAFTPRDQKAVAAAAQTFRPNPKLDTARVIMELGKGEALVSFLEGGGTPSMVERVMVRPPSARIGPITPEERKAIMDASPVKGKYDTAIDAESAYEIIQKRLSGAAAPADGGAGGGILGQIGAIAATIFGTNVKRGRLSTGQVIARNVTRSVTDKVVGGVVADLGKSVGGSVGGSIGRALVRGALGGILRR
;
A
#
# COMPACT_ATOMS: atom_id res chain seq x y z
N MET A 1 -38.98 -13.96 29.51
CA MET A 1 -38.17 -14.98 28.84
C MET A 1 -38.29 -14.70 27.34
N THR A 2 -37.42 -13.89 26.76
CA THR A 2 -36.09 -14.30 26.27
C THR A 2 -35.04 -13.24 26.59
N THR A 3 -34.10 -13.59 27.46
CA THR A 3 -32.79 -12.95 27.54
C THR A 3 -32.10 -13.13 26.19
N SER A 4 -32.15 -12.12 25.31
CA SER A 4 -31.23 -12.10 24.18
C SER A 4 -29.83 -11.95 24.78
N ASP A 5 -29.02 -12.98 24.65
CA ASP A 5 -27.58 -12.98 24.92
C ASP A 5 -26.95 -11.79 24.16
N ASN A 6 -26.85 -10.64 24.81
CA ASN A 6 -26.34 -9.41 24.19
C ASN A 6 -24.79 -9.45 24.19
N LYS A 7 -24.24 -10.43 23.46
CA LYS A 7 -22.83 -10.83 23.44
C LYS A 7 -21.92 -9.75 22.85
N SER A 8 -22.32 -9.16 21.72
CA SER A 8 -21.56 -8.08 21.09
C SER A 8 -22.19 -6.70 21.27
N ALA A 9 -23.50 -6.60 21.55
CA ALA A 9 -24.33 -5.39 21.41
C ALA A 9 -24.34 -4.72 20.03
N ASP A 10 -23.53 -5.17 19.06
CA ASP A 10 -23.59 -4.67 17.69
C ASP A 10 -24.90 -5.12 17.04
N THR A 11 -25.42 -4.32 16.11
CA THR A 11 -26.57 -4.66 15.28
C THR A 11 -26.16 -4.72 13.82
N ASP A 12 -27.04 -5.23 12.95
CA ASP A 12 -26.79 -5.28 11.50
C ASP A 12 -26.60 -3.90 10.85
N GLU A 13 -26.98 -2.82 11.55
CA GLU A 13 -26.92 -1.44 11.06
C GLU A 13 -25.90 -0.58 11.81
N LYS A 14 -25.52 -0.95 13.03
CA LYS A 14 -24.75 -0.08 13.94
C LYS A 14 -23.75 -0.86 14.78
N ILE A 15 -22.57 -0.27 14.94
CA ILE A 15 -21.53 -0.78 15.84
C ILE A 15 -21.66 -0.07 17.19
N PHE A 16 -21.70 -0.84 18.28
CA PHE A 16 -21.68 -0.29 19.64
C PHE A 16 -20.26 0.12 20.01
N ILE A 17 -20.04 1.41 20.27
CA ILE A 17 -18.70 1.93 20.60
C ILE A 17 -18.52 2.13 22.11
N GLY A 18 -19.56 2.55 22.82
CA GLY A 18 -19.46 2.82 24.24
C GLY A 18 -20.74 3.35 24.86
N LYS A 19 -20.71 3.55 26.18
CA LYS A 19 -21.86 4.01 26.97
C LYS A 19 -21.49 5.17 27.88
N GLY A 20 -22.31 6.21 27.85
CA GLY A 20 -22.32 7.30 28.81
C GLY A 20 -23.72 7.45 29.42
N GLN A 21 -24.23 8.68 29.46
CA GLN A 21 -25.67 8.91 29.66
C GLN A 21 -26.47 8.33 28.51
N GLU A 22 -25.99 8.55 27.29
CA GLU A 22 -26.48 7.94 26.06
C GLU A 22 -25.48 6.90 25.53
N THR A 23 -25.96 5.98 24.71
CA THR A 23 -25.13 5.00 24.01
C THR A 23 -24.55 5.59 22.73
N ALA A 24 -23.24 5.42 22.51
CA ALA A 24 -22.58 5.83 21.28
C ALA A 24 -22.59 4.70 20.24
N TRP A 25 -23.27 4.96 19.12
CA TRP A 25 -23.40 4.03 17.99
C TRP A 25 -22.76 4.60 16.73
N LEU A 26 -21.94 3.80 16.06
CA LEU A 26 -21.45 4.11 14.73
C LEU A 26 -22.37 3.48 13.69
N THR A 27 -23.10 4.29 12.93
CA THR A 27 -24.03 3.82 11.89
C THR A 27 -23.26 3.36 10.64
N LEU A 28 -23.42 2.10 10.25
CA LEU A 28 -22.68 1.49 9.14
C LEU A 28 -22.94 2.19 7.80
N ALA A 29 -24.19 2.53 7.48
CA ALA A 29 -24.54 3.25 6.26
C ALA A 29 -23.91 4.65 6.15
N LEU A 30 -23.44 5.21 7.27
CA LEU A 30 -22.79 6.52 7.35
C LEU A 30 -21.28 6.43 7.65
N ALA A 31 -20.72 5.21 7.73
CA ALA A 31 -19.32 4.98 8.06
C ALA A 31 -18.36 5.38 6.93
N ASN A 32 -18.81 5.37 5.67
CA ASN A 32 -18.01 5.88 4.54
C ASN A 32 -17.86 7.41 4.52
N ARG A 33 -18.52 8.14 5.44
CA ARG A 33 -18.35 9.59 5.63
C ARG A 33 -17.15 9.94 6.52
N HIS A 34 -16.18 9.03 6.55
CA HIS A 34 -14.87 9.14 7.20
C HIS A 34 -14.94 9.43 8.69
N GLY A 35 -13.80 9.46 9.35
CA GLY A 35 -13.75 9.84 10.75
C GLY A 35 -12.37 10.20 11.28
N LEU A 36 -12.38 10.71 12.51
CA LEU A 36 -11.19 11.12 13.24
C LEU A 36 -11.23 10.51 14.66
N VAL A 37 -10.13 9.85 15.04
CA VAL A 37 -9.89 9.39 16.40
C VAL A 37 -8.66 10.13 16.95
N THR A 38 -8.84 10.92 18.00
CA THR A 38 -7.80 11.80 18.55
C THR A 38 -7.59 11.60 20.05
N GLY A 39 -6.45 12.04 20.58
CA GLY A 39 -6.13 11.99 22.01
C GLY A 39 -4.66 11.74 22.31
N ALA A 40 -4.20 12.03 23.53
CA ALA A 40 -2.82 11.82 23.92
C ALA A 40 -2.40 10.32 23.92
N THR A 41 -1.12 10.04 24.04
CA THR A 41 -0.62 8.66 24.13
C THR A 41 -1.16 7.96 25.38
N GLY A 42 -1.59 6.71 25.22
CA GLY A 42 -2.09 5.87 26.32
C GLY A 42 -3.52 6.17 26.81
N THR A 43 -4.24 7.08 26.17
CA THR A 43 -5.60 7.48 26.61
C THR A 43 -6.71 6.53 26.13
N GLY A 44 -6.48 5.80 25.02
CA GLY A 44 -7.42 4.81 24.51
C GLY A 44 -7.62 4.78 22.99
N LYS A 45 -6.89 5.60 22.23
CA LYS A 45 -7.01 5.66 20.74
C LYS A 45 -6.96 4.29 20.06
N THR A 46 -5.90 3.52 20.32
CA THR A 46 -5.71 2.19 19.73
C THR A 46 -6.83 1.23 20.11
N VAL A 47 -7.35 1.33 21.34
CA VAL A 47 -8.51 0.56 21.79
C VAL A 47 -9.77 0.95 21.02
N SER A 48 -10.02 2.24 20.78
CA SER A 48 -11.14 2.68 19.93
C SER A 48 -10.99 2.22 18.48
N LEU A 49 -9.78 2.32 17.91
CA LEU A 49 -9.48 1.79 16.58
C LEU A 49 -9.81 0.30 16.52
N GLN A 50 -9.29 -0.49 17.48
CA GLN A 50 -9.53 -1.93 17.56
C GLN A 50 -11.03 -2.23 17.68
N VAL A 51 -11.75 -1.58 18.60
CA VAL A 51 -13.21 -1.74 18.75
C VAL A 51 -13.96 -1.49 17.43
N MET A 52 -13.60 -0.43 16.72
CA MET A 52 -14.21 -0.12 15.42
C MET A 52 -13.84 -1.17 14.37
N ALA A 53 -12.58 -1.58 14.29
CA ALA A 53 -12.11 -2.61 13.36
C ALA A 53 -12.81 -3.96 13.60
N GLU A 54 -12.93 -4.41 14.86
CA GLU A 54 -13.68 -5.60 15.25
C GLU A 54 -15.15 -5.50 14.85
N GLY A 55 -15.78 -4.34 15.09
CA GLY A 55 -17.18 -4.10 14.72
C GLY A 55 -17.41 -4.13 13.21
N PHE A 56 -16.51 -3.52 12.43
CA PHE A 56 -16.57 -3.59 10.96
C PHE A 56 -16.36 -5.02 10.46
N ALA A 57 -15.37 -5.73 10.99
CA ALA A 57 -15.13 -7.12 10.63
C ALA A 57 -16.35 -8.01 10.94
N ARG A 58 -16.97 -7.88 12.13
CA ARG A 58 -18.22 -8.58 12.47
C ARG A 58 -19.36 -8.25 11.51
N ALA A 59 -19.47 -6.98 11.09
CA ALA A 59 -20.44 -6.55 10.09
C ALA A 59 -20.13 -7.03 8.66
N GLY A 60 -19.09 -7.83 8.45
CA GLY A 60 -18.67 -8.30 7.12
C GLY A 60 -18.00 -7.22 6.27
N VAL A 61 -17.49 -6.15 6.88
CA VAL A 61 -16.76 -5.06 6.23
C VAL A 61 -15.27 -5.34 6.41
N PRO A 62 -14.51 -5.57 5.33
CA PRO A 62 -13.06 -5.69 5.39
C PRO A 62 -12.43 -4.40 5.92
N VAL A 63 -11.35 -4.56 6.70
CA VAL A 63 -10.64 -3.46 7.34
C VAL A 63 -9.22 -3.44 6.80
N PHE A 64 -8.69 -2.25 6.53
CA PHE A 64 -7.26 -2.02 6.36
C PHE A 64 -6.79 -1.07 7.45
N ALA A 65 -5.72 -1.41 8.15
CA ALA A 65 -5.13 -0.57 9.18
C ALA A 65 -3.61 -0.46 8.96
N ALA A 66 -3.12 0.77 8.84
CA ALA A 66 -1.69 1.04 8.93
C ALA A 66 -1.29 1.15 10.40
N ASP A 67 -0.62 0.11 10.90
CA ASP A 67 -0.20 -0.02 12.30
C ASP A 67 1.31 0.28 12.41
N ILE A 68 1.61 1.43 13.03
CA ILE A 68 2.96 1.92 13.20
C ILE A 68 3.58 1.44 14.51
N LYS A 69 2.75 1.18 15.53
CA LYS A 69 3.22 0.77 16.86
C LYS A 69 3.27 -0.74 17.04
N GLY A 70 2.56 -1.49 16.19
CA GLY A 70 2.41 -2.94 16.31
C GLY A 70 1.34 -3.36 17.30
N ASP A 71 0.67 -2.40 17.96
CA ASP A 71 -0.29 -2.63 19.04
C ASP A 71 -1.61 -3.23 18.55
N LEU A 72 -1.94 -3.11 17.26
CA LEU A 72 -3.18 -3.63 16.68
C LEU A 72 -3.07 -5.10 16.29
N SER A 73 -1.86 -5.63 16.15
CA SER A 73 -1.63 -7.01 15.69
C SER A 73 -2.33 -8.07 16.56
N GLY A 74 -2.56 -7.80 17.85
CA GLY A 74 -3.30 -8.67 18.76
C GLY A 74 -4.75 -8.95 18.36
N ILE A 75 -5.35 -8.18 17.46
CA ILE A 75 -6.71 -8.45 16.96
C ILE A 75 -6.83 -9.84 16.28
N SER A 76 -5.69 -10.40 15.84
CA SER A 76 -5.59 -11.73 15.26
C SER A 76 -5.70 -12.88 16.27
N GLU A 77 -5.56 -12.60 17.56
CA GLU A 77 -5.53 -13.59 18.63
C GLU A 77 -6.73 -13.44 19.57
N VAL A 78 -7.13 -14.56 20.18
CA VAL A 78 -8.26 -14.59 21.12
C VAL A 78 -8.01 -13.64 22.30
N GLY A 79 -9.01 -12.82 22.62
CA GLY A 79 -8.95 -11.92 23.78
C GLY A 79 -8.90 -12.65 25.13
N GLU A 80 -8.26 -12.02 26.11
CA GLU A 80 -8.21 -12.55 27.47
C GLU A 80 -9.25 -11.87 28.37
N ALA A 81 -10.03 -12.67 29.10
CA ALA A 81 -11.01 -12.19 30.08
C ALA A 81 -10.35 -11.68 31.37
N LYS A 82 -9.66 -10.53 31.29
CA LYS A 82 -9.07 -9.88 32.47
C LYS A 82 -10.15 -9.20 33.31
N ASP A 83 -9.95 -9.15 34.63
CA ASP A 83 -10.93 -8.59 35.58
C ASP A 83 -11.43 -7.19 35.19
N PHE A 84 -10.51 -6.30 34.77
CA PHE A 84 -10.88 -4.94 34.36
C PHE A 84 -11.68 -4.90 33.05
N ILE A 85 -11.50 -5.86 32.14
CA ILE A 85 -12.25 -5.99 30.90
C ILE A 85 -13.67 -6.48 31.21
N VAL A 86 -13.79 -7.54 32.00
CA VAL A 86 -15.07 -8.14 32.38
C VAL A 86 -15.91 -7.14 33.18
N LYS A 87 -15.30 -6.45 34.16
CA LYS A 87 -15.98 -5.41 34.93
C LYS A 87 -16.51 -4.29 34.03
N ARG A 88 -15.70 -3.80 33.09
CA ARG A 88 -16.11 -2.74 32.15
C ARG A 88 -17.26 -3.19 31.24
N ALA A 89 -17.23 -4.43 30.76
CA ALA A 89 -18.33 -4.99 29.97
C ALA A 89 -19.63 -5.05 30.80
N GLN A 90 -19.54 -5.53 32.06
CA GLN A 90 -20.70 -5.62 32.96
C GLN A 90 -21.31 -4.25 33.28
N GLU A 91 -20.49 -3.22 33.53
CA GLU A 91 -20.96 -1.83 33.76
C GLU A 91 -21.80 -1.30 32.58
N MET A 92 -21.56 -1.80 31.37
CA MET A 92 -22.30 -1.42 30.17
C MET A 92 -23.54 -2.28 29.93
N GLY A 93 -23.71 -3.39 30.66
CA GLY A 93 -24.75 -4.40 30.43
C GLY A 93 -24.36 -5.43 29.36
N LEU A 94 -23.06 -5.61 29.11
CA LEU A 94 -22.52 -6.58 28.16
C LEU A 94 -22.00 -7.83 28.86
N THR A 95 -22.12 -8.97 28.19
CA THR A 95 -21.40 -10.19 28.59
C THR A 95 -20.11 -10.25 27.77
N PHE A 96 -18.95 -10.14 28.43
CA PHE A 96 -17.67 -10.21 27.72
C PHE A 96 -17.49 -11.60 27.10
N GLN A 97 -17.32 -11.64 25.79
CA GLN A 97 -17.02 -12.84 25.03
C GLN A 97 -15.71 -12.63 24.27
N PRO A 98 -14.66 -13.41 24.59
CA PRO A 98 -13.45 -13.46 23.79
C PRO A 98 -13.76 -13.82 22.33
N ASP A 99 -13.11 -13.13 21.41
CA ASP A 99 -13.19 -13.38 19.97
C ASP A 99 -11.79 -13.22 19.35
N GLN A 100 -11.64 -13.64 18.09
CA GLN A 100 -10.46 -13.46 17.26
C GLN A 100 -10.89 -13.12 15.82
N PHE A 101 -10.06 -12.35 15.11
CA PHE A 101 -10.38 -11.87 13.77
C PHE A 101 -9.37 -12.34 12.72
N SER A 102 -9.89 -12.84 11.60
CA SER A 102 -9.09 -13.27 10.46
C SER A 102 -8.24 -12.12 9.92
N THR A 103 -6.92 -12.25 10.03
CA THR A 103 -5.98 -11.15 9.80
C THR A 103 -4.95 -11.50 8.73
N VAL A 104 -4.59 -10.53 7.89
CA VAL A 104 -3.49 -10.60 6.92
C VAL A 104 -2.48 -9.50 7.22
N PHE A 105 -1.21 -9.87 7.36
CA PHE A 105 -0.14 -8.89 7.55
C PHE A 105 0.51 -8.51 6.23
N TRP A 106 0.70 -7.21 6.05
CA TRP A 106 1.31 -6.58 4.88
C TRP A 106 2.53 -5.77 5.32
N ASP A 107 3.54 -5.68 4.47
CA ASP A 107 4.75 -4.92 4.73
C ASP A 107 5.34 -4.43 3.41
N VAL A 108 5.62 -3.13 3.27
CA VAL A 108 6.25 -2.59 2.04
C VAL A 108 7.65 -3.20 1.81
N PHE A 109 8.35 -3.58 2.86
CA PHE A 109 9.71 -4.14 2.78
C PHE A 109 9.75 -5.67 2.80
N GLY A 110 8.62 -6.32 3.07
CA GLY A 110 8.46 -7.78 3.07
C GLY A 110 9.15 -8.52 4.22
N GLU A 111 9.35 -7.88 5.37
CA GLU A 111 10.08 -8.44 6.50
C GLU A 111 9.15 -9.01 7.59
N GLN A 112 8.02 -8.35 7.84
CA GLN A 112 7.05 -8.71 8.90
C GLN A 112 5.64 -9.01 8.37
N GLY A 113 5.47 -9.04 7.05
CA GLY A 113 4.21 -9.27 6.36
C GLY A 113 4.43 -9.57 4.87
N HIS A 114 3.35 -9.81 4.14
CA HIS A 114 3.42 -10.02 2.71
C HIS A 114 3.90 -8.73 2.02
N PRO A 115 4.87 -8.81 1.10
CA PRO A 115 5.43 -7.64 0.45
C PRO A 115 4.35 -6.92 -0.36
N VAL A 116 4.22 -5.61 -0.14
CA VAL A 116 3.33 -4.76 -0.94
C VAL A 116 4.14 -4.12 -2.05
N ARG A 117 3.71 -4.34 -3.30
CA ARG A 117 4.34 -3.74 -4.48
C ARG A 117 3.32 -3.03 -5.36
N ALA A 118 3.81 -2.04 -6.09
CA ALA A 118 3.12 -1.34 -7.17
C ALA A 118 4.06 -1.25 -8.37
N THR A 119 3.53 -1.18 -9.58
CA THR A 119 4.37 -0.88 -10.76
C THR A 119 4.48 0.62 -10.99
N VAL A 120 5.57 1.05 -11.66
CA VAL A 120 5.70 2.44 -12.12
C VAL A 120 4.59 2.81 -13.10
N THR A 121 4.17 1.88 -13.95
CA THR A 121 3.03 2.06 -14.87
C THR A 121 1.72 2.32 -14.13
N GLU A 122 1.43 1.61 -13.04
CA GLU A 122 0.21 1.82 -12.22
C GLU A 122 0.21 3.19 -11.54
N MET A 123 1.36 3.69 -11.08
CA MET A 123 1.42 5.05 -10.54
C MET A 123 1.07 6.09 -11.60
N GLY A 124 1.61 5.93 -12.80
CA GLY A 124 1.50 6.91 -13.86
C GLY A 124 2.32 8.19 -13.60
N PRO A 125 2.41 9.08 -14.60
CA PRO A 125 3.29 10.25 -14.55
C PRO A 125 2.79 11.31 -13.55
N LEU A 126 1.47 11.46 -13.39
CA LEU A 126 0.91 12.48 -12.51
C LEU A 126 1.22 12.17 -11.05
N LEU A 127 0.90 10.97 -10.58
CA LEU A 127 1.11 10.59 -9.18
C LEU A 127 2.61 10.61 -8.82
N LEU A 128 3.46 10.05 -9.69
CA LEU A 128 4.91 10.10 -9.51
C LEU A 128 5.45 11.52 -9.46
N SER A 129 4.94 12.43 -10.30
CA SER A 129 5.37 13.84 -10.27
C SER A 129 5.06 14.50 -8.93
N ARG A 130 3.87 14.23 -8.37
CA ARG A 130 3.47 14.78 -7.08
C ARG A 130 4.29 14.18 -5.93
N MET A 131 4.61 12.90 -6.01
CA MET A 131 5.42 12.21 -5.01
C MET A 131 6.89 12.65 -5.00
N LEU A 132 7.45 12.87 -6.18
CA LEU A 132 8.83 13.31 -6.37
C LEU A 132 8.99 14.84 -6.23
N ASP A 133 7.90 15.55 -5.93
CA ASP A 133 7.83 17.01 -5.82
C ASP A 133 8.38 17.71 -7.08
N LEU A 134 7.94 17.21 -8.24
CA LEU A 134 8.34 17.72 -9.54
C LEU A 134 7.57 19.00 -9.87
N ASN A 135 8.25 19.96 -10.49
CA ASN A 135 7.61 21.14 -11.08
C ASN A 135 6.95 20.81 -12.43
N ASP A 136 6.16 21.74 -12.97
CA ASP A 136 5.39 21.55 -14.21
C ASP A 136 6.26 21.11 -15.41
N VAL A 137 7.50 21.61 -15.51
CA VAL A 137 8.43 21.24 -16.59
C VAL A 137 8.91 19.79 -16.43
N GLN A 138 9.23 19.38 -15.20
CA GLN A 138 9.66 18.02 -14.88
C GLN A 138 8.50 17.04 -15.01
N GLU A 139 7.29 17.40 -14.56
CA GLU A 139 6.06 16.66 -14.80
C GLU A 139 5.82 16.48 -16.31
N GLY A 140 6.01 17.54 -17.10
CA GLY A 140 5.92 17.47 -18.57
C GLY A 140 6.89 16.45 -19.18
N VAL A 141 8.16 16.44 -18.75
CA VAL A 141 9.13 15.44 -19.21
C VAL A 141 8.75 14.03 -18.79
N LEU A 142 8.23 13.85 -17.58
CA LEU A 142 7.77 12.55 -17.12
C LEU A 142 6.57 12.06 -17.95
N ASN A 143 5.62 12.94 -18.29
CA ASN A 143 4.53 12.60 -19.20
C ASN A 143 5.03 12.17 -20.59
N VAL A 144 6.05 12.85 -21.14
CA VAL A 144 6.69 12.43 -22.39
C VAL A 144 7.30 11.04 -22.26
N ALA A 145 8.01 10.75 -21.17
CA ALA A 145 8.58 9.43 -20.92
C ALA A 145 7.50 8.35 -20.96
N PHE A 146 6.43 8.50 -20.17
CA PHE A 146 5.33 7.54 -20.14
C PHE A 146 4.66 7.34 -21.51
N ARG A 147 4.46 8.43 -22.26
CA ARG A 147 3.88 8.35 -23.60
C ARG A 147 4.76 7.56 -24.57
N VAL A 148 6.07 7.79 -24.52
CA VAL A 148 7.04 7.05 -25.33
C VAL A 148 7.09 5.58 -24.92
N ALA A 149 6.96 5.29 -23.62
CA ALA A 149 6.88 3.93 -23.12
C ALA A 149 5.69 3.17 -23.71
N ASP A 150 4.50 3.78 -23.63
CA ASP A 150 3.26 3.21 -24.16
C ASP A 150 3.35 2.91 -25.67
N GLU A 151 3.89 3.86 -26.46
CA GLU A 151 4.01 3.70 -27.92
C GLU A 151 5.01 2.63 -28.34
N ASN A 152 6.05 2.42 -27.53
CA ASN A 152 7.11 1.45 -27.82
C ASN A 152 6.89 0.11 -27.10
N GLY A 153 5.77 -0.06 -26.40
CA GLY A 153 5.47 -1.27 -25.63
C GLY A 153 6.48 -1.53 -24.50
N LEU A 154 7.05 -0.47 -23.93
CA LEU A 154 8.04 -0.56 -22.86
C LEU A 154 7.31 -0.58 -21.51
N ALA A 155 7.22 -1.75 -20.89
CA ALA A 155 6.65 -1.89 -19.56
C ALA A 155 7.54 -1.19 -18.52
N LEU A 156 6.95 -0.29 -17.72
CA LEU A 156 7.63 0.37 -16.61
C LEU A 156 7.21 -0.33 -15.32
N ILE A 157 7.95 -1.36 -14.96
CA ILE A 157 7.65 -2.18 -13.79
C ILE A 157 8.23 -1.50 -12.57
N ASP A 158 9.52 -1.17 -12.61
CA ASP A 158 10.24 -0.65 -11.46
C ASP A 158 11.03 0.63 -11.73
N MET A 159 11.92 0.98 -10.80
CA MET A 159 12.72 2.19 -10.90
C MET A 159 13.89 2.07 -11.90
N LYS A 160 14.44 0.87 -12.18
CA LYS A 160 15.49 0.72 -13.22
C LYS A 160 14.91 1.01 -14.59
N ASP A 161 13.66 0.62 -14.82
CA ASP A 161 12.93 0.88 -16.06
C ASP A 161 12.76 2.37 -16.33
N LEU A 162 12.23 3.08 -15.34
CA LEU A 162 11.99 4.51 -15.49
C LEU A 162 13.29 5.27 -15.71
N ARG A 163 14.37 4.90 -15.01
CA ARG A 163 15.69 5.51 -15.22
C ARG A 163 16.21 5.27 -16.62
N ALA A 164 16.19 4.02 -17.08
CA ALA A 164 16.67 3.66 -18.41
C ALA A 164 15.90 4.38 -19.50
N LEU A 165 14.57 4.52 -19.34
CA LEU A 165 13.75 5.28 -20.26
C LEU A 165 14.07 6.78 -20.23
N LEU A 166 14.23 7.37 -19.03
CA LEU A 166 14.61 8.77 -18.87
C LEU A 166 15.98 9.06 -19.53
N ASP A 167 16.93 8.14 -19.42
CA ASP A 167 18.21 8.21 -20.13
C ASP A 167 18.03 8.08 -21.65
N ALA A 168 17.14 7.17 -22.09
CA ALA A 168 16.90 6.91 -23.50
C ALA A 168 16.21 8.08 -24.24
N ILE A 169 15.32 8.82 -23.56
CA ILE A 169 14.65 10.01 -24.14
C ILE A 169 15.52 11.27 -24.10
N ALA A 170 16.60 11.27 -23.30
CA ALA A 170 17.48 12.42 -23.22
C ALA A 170 18.18 12.66 -24.58
N PRO A 171 18.31 13.92 -25.04
CA PRO A 171 18.99 14.21 -26.30
C PRO A 171 20.43 13.70 -26.27
N ASP A 172 20.97 13.22 -27.38
CA ASP A 172 22.38 12.85 -27.41
C ASP A 172 23.28 14.10 -27.32
N GLY A 173 24.38 13.98 -26.59
CA GLY A 173 25.39 15.05 -26.45
C GLY A 173 26.65 14.80 -27.26
N SER A 174 26.84 13.58 -27.78
CA SER A 174 27.96 13.29 -28.67
C SER A 174 27.71 13.92 -30.02
N LYS A 175 28.56 14.89 -30.40
CA LYS A 175 28.68 15.32 -31.80
C LYS A 175 28.90 14.06 -32.65
N LYS A 176 27.97 13.79 -33.57
CA LYS A 176 28.12 12.72 -34.58
C LYS A 176 29.49 12.88 -35.26
N GLY A 177 30.41 11.96 -34.98
CA GLY A 177 31.55 11.69 -35.86
C GLY A 177 31.07 10.94 -37.10
N ALA A 178 31.76 11.10 -38.22
CA ALA A 178 31.35 10.68 -39.55
C ALA A 178 31.20 9.15 -39.79
N ASP A 179 31.29 8.34 -38.73
CA ASP A 179 30.98 6.91 -38.76
C ASP A 179 29.61 6.71 -38.08
N ASP A 180 28.53 6.99 -38.81
CA ASP A 180 27.13 6.80 -38.36
C ASP A 180 26.85 5.31 -38.11
N ALA A 181 27.23 4.81 -36.95
CA ALA A 181 26.51 3.69 -36.34
C ALA A 181 25.09 4.18 -36.06
N GLU A 182 24.10 3.49 -36.64
CA GLU A 182 22.68 3.80 -36.47
C GLU A 182 22.36 3.86 -34.96
N ASP A 183 21.94 5.03 -34.48
CA ASP A 183 21.64 5.26 -33.06
C ASP A 183 20.60 4.23 -32.60
N PRO A 184 20.96 3.28 -31.72
CA PRO A 184 20.06 2.17 -31.34
C PRO A 184 18.79 2.63 -30.63
N LEU A 185 18.77 3.87 -30.15
CA LEU A 185 17.65 4.49 -29.45
C LEU A 185 16.99 5.60 -30.27
N ALA A 186 17.33 5.74 -31.55
CA ALA A 186 16.81 6.79 -32.43
C ALA A 186 15.28 6.81 -32.47
N SER A 187 14.63 5.63 -32.45
CA SER A 187 13.16 5.53 -32.45
C SER A 187 12.56 6.13 -31.18
N ILE A 188 13.15 5.85 -30.01
CA ILE A 188 12.70 6.35 -28.70
C ILE A 188 12.92 7.86 -28.61
N ARG A 189 14.09 8.35 -29.03
CA ARG A 189 14.40 9.80 -29.04
C ARG A 189 13.53 10.57 -30.01
N LYS A 190 13.29 10.03 -31.21
CA LYS A 190 12.40 10.65 -32.21
C LYS A 190 10.96 10.71 -31.71
N ALA A 191 10.48 9.66 -31.03
CA ALA A 191 9.18 9.69 -30.38
C ALA A 191 9.13 10.78 -29.29
N ALA A 192 10.14 10.86 -28.42
CA ALA A 192 10.21 11.92 -27.40
C ALA A 192 10.21 13.33 -28.01
N GLN A 193 10.99 13.56 -29.07
CA GLN A 193 11.05 14.84 -29.79
C GLN A 193 9.71 15.24 -30.41
N SER A 194 8.88 14.28 -30.82
CA SER A 194 7.55 14.57 -31.37
C SER A 194 6.59 15.17 -30.33
N TYR A 195 6.87 14.95 -29.04
CA TYR A 195 6.07 15.47 -27.93
C TYR A 195 6.63 16.75 -27.30
N GLY A 196 7.86 17.14 -27.65
CA GLY A 196 8.49 18.37 -27.18
C GLY A 196 9.96 18.21 -26.85
N ASN A 197 10.61 19.33 -26.52
CA ASN A 197 12.03 19.33 -26.17
C ASN A 197 12.23 18.79 -24.74
N VAL A 198 12.92 17.67 -24.63
CA VAL A 198 13.44 17.13 -23.37
C VAL A 198 14.87 17.63 -23.15
N SER A 199 15.17 18.20 -21.99
CA SER A 199 16.54 18.66 -21.67
C SER A 199 17.26 17.66 -20.75
N LYS A 200 18.58 17.48 -20.93
CA LYS A 200 19.41 16.66 -20.03
C LYS A 200 19.37 17.13 -18.58
N ALA A 201 19.30 18.45 -18.36
CA ALA A 201 19.26 19.03 -17.03
C ALA A 201 17.96 18.68 -16.28
N THR A 202 16.82 18.66 -16.99
CA THR A 202 15.53 18.26 -16.44
C THR A 202 15.54 16.77 -16.09
N VAL A 203 16.00 15.92 -17.01
CA VAL A 203 16.14 14.47 -16.79
C VAL A 203 17.00 14.17 -15.56
N GLY A 204 18.19 14.78 -15.47
CA GLY A 204 19.08 14.60 -14.32
C GLY A 204 18.49 15.09 -12.99
N THR A 205 17.55 16.03 -13.02
CA THR A 205 16.84 16.47 -11.81
C THR A 205 15.79 15.44 -11.37
N ILE A 206 15.02 14.88 -12.30
CA ILE A 206 14.07 13.79 -12.03
C ILE A 206 14.81 12.58 -11.46
N GLN A 207 15.93 12.18 -12.09
CA GLN A 207 16.74 11.03 -11.64
C GLN A 207 17.28 11.21 -10.22
N ARG A 208 17.67 12.42 -9.82
CA ARG A 208 18.08 12.69 -8.43
C ARG A 208 16.94 12.50 -7.44
N GLN A 209 15.72 12.88 -7.79
CA GLN A 209 14.55 12.62 -6.93
C GLN A 209 14.23 11.12 -6.86
N LEU A 210 14.34 10.39 -7.98
CA LEU A 210 14.20 8.93 -8.00
C LEU A 210 15.23 8.25 -7.08
N LEU A 211 16.48 8.72 -7.09
CA LEU A 211 17.54 8.21 -6.20
C LEU A 211 17.21 8.42 -4.72
N VAL A 212 16.62 9.56 -4.36
CA VAL A 212 16.19 9.82 -2.98
C VAL A 212 15.11 8.82 -2.55
N LEU A 213 14.13 8.53 -3.41
CA LEU A 213 13.08 7.57 -3.13
C LEU A 213 13.62 6.13 -2.99
N GLU A 214 14.58 5.75 -3.83
CA GLU A 214 15.24 4.45 -3.72
C GLU A 214 16.05 4.28 -2.45
N ASN A 215 16.77 5.32 -2.02
CA ASN A 215 17.49 5.30 -0.75
C ASN A 215 16.55 5.11 0.45
N GLN A 216 15.28 5.50 0.31
CA GLN A 216 14.20 5.26 1.30
C GLN A 216 13.54 3.88 1.15
N GLY A 217 14.07 3.00 0.30
CA GLY A 217 13.55 1.66 0.09
C GLY A 217 12.51 1.54 -1.03
N GLY A 218 12.34 2.57 -1.87
CA GLY A 218 11.44 2.53 -3.02
C GLY A 218 11.69 1.36 -3.98
N ALA A 219 12.93 0.85 -4.06
CA ALA A 219 13.27 -0.31 -4.87
C ALA A 219 12.58 -1.62 -4.41
N LYS A 220 12.18 -1.72 -3.13
CA LYS A 220 11.40 -2.88 -2.65
C LYS A 220 9.91 -2.73 -2.95
N PHE A 221 9.43 -1.49 -3.05
CA PHE A 221 8.03 -1.15 -3.29
C PHE A 221 7.66 -1.23 -4.78
N PHE A 222 8.56 -0.81 -5.67
CA PHE A 222 8.31 -0.89 -7.10
C PHE A 222 8.71 -2.25 -7.67
N GLY A 223 7.74 -2.99 -8.22
CA GLY A 223 8.01 -4.30 -8.81
C GLY A 223 6.77 -5.19 -8.91
N GLU A 224 6.99 -6.46 -9.26
CA GLU A 224 5.96 -7.47 -9.40
C GLU A 224 6.08 -8.61 -8.36
N PRO A 225 4.97 -9.28 -8.00
CA PRO A 225 3.61 -8.99 -8.46
C PRO A 225 3.02 -7.78 -7.72
N ALA A 226 2.39 -6.89 -8.49
CA ALA A 226 1.68 -5.75 -7.93
C ALA A 226 0.47 -6.19 -7.09
N LEU A 227 0.22 -5.48 -6.00
CA LEU A 227 -0.89 -5.74 -5.09
C LEU A 227 -2.22 -5.66 -5.85
N THR A 228 -3.02 -6.73 -5.76
CA THR A 228 -4.41 -6.69 -6.20
C THR A 228 -5.30 -6.22 -5.06
N LEU A 229 -5.88 -5.02 -5.15
CA LEU A 229 -6.71 -4.44 -4.07
C LEU A 229 -7.93 -5.29 -3.68
N LYS A 230 -8.42 -6.14 -4.60
CA LYS A 230 -9.46 -7.14 -4.29
C LYS A 230 -9.07 -8.08 -3.16
N ASP A 231 -7.78 -8.30 -2.92
CA ASP A 231 -7.31 -9.13 -1.81
C ASP A 231 -7.53 -8.47 -0.44
N PHE A 232 -7.64 -7.13 -0.37
CA PHE A 232 -8.05 -6.45 0.85
C PHE A 232 -9.54 -6.58 1.14
N MET A 233 -10.36 -6.82 0.11
CA MET A 233 -11.82 -6.84 0.23
C MET A 233 -12.40 -8.24 0.51
N ARG A 234 -11.55 -9.18 0.94
CA ARG A 234 -11.97 -10.55 1.24
C ARG A 234 -12.75 -10.61 2.56
N THR A 235 -13.64 -11.59 2.64
CA THR A 235 -14.27 -12.04 3.88
C THR A 235 -13.73 -13.41 4.26
N ASP A 236 -13.77 -13.74 5.54
CA ASP A 236 -13.44 -15.07 6.03
C ASP A 236 -14.58 -16.09 5.81
N ARG A 237 -14.38 -17.30 6.31
CA ARG A 237 -15.34 -18.41 6.15
C ARG A 237 -16.66 -18.18 6.87
N ASP A 238 -16.68 -17.33 7.89
CA ASP A 238 -17.86 -16.97 8.67
C ASP A 238 -18.56 -15.72 8.09
N GLY A 239 -18.07 -15.20 6.96
CA GLY A 239 -18.59 -14.00 6.31
C GLY A 239 -18.14 -12.69 6.99
N ARG A 240 -17.21 -12.76 7.96
CA ARG A 240 -16.63 -11.58 8.61
C ARG A 240 -15.59 -10.94 7.69
N GLY A 241 -15.49 -9.62 7.72
CA GLY A 241 -14.48 -8.89 6.95
C GLY A 241 -13.08 -9.25 7.42
N MET A 242 -12.15 -9.49 6.47
CA MET A 242 -10.76 -9.70 6.84
C MET A 242 -10.13 -8.40 7.34
N VAL A 243 -9.26 -8.51 8.34
CA VAL A 243 -8.47 -7.39 8.87
C VAL A 243 -7.09 -7.39 8.23
N ASN A 244 -6.79 -6.39 7.42
CA ASN A 244 -5.52 -6.21 6.74
C ASN A 244 -4.67 -5.24 7.56
N ILE A 245 -3.55 -5.70 8.11
CA ILE A 245 -2.66 -4.86 8.92
C ILE A 245 -1.39 -4.61 8.14
N LEU A 246 -1.15 -3.36 7.75
CA LEU A 246 0.15 -2.92 7.26
C LEU A 246 1.06 -2.65 8.44
N VAL A 247 2.12 -3.45 8.56
CA VAL A 247 3.21 -3.24 9.52
C VAL A 247 4.07 -2.09 9.01
N ALA A 248 4.00 -0.95 9.70
CA ALA A 248 4.59 0.31 9.24
C ALA A 248 5.65 0.88 10.20
N ASP A 249 6.14 0.08 11.15
CA ASP A 249 7.18 0.45 12.13
C ASP A 249 8.46 0.96 11.47
N LYS A 250 8.96 0.26 10.44
CA LYS A 250 10.11 0.69 9.63
C LYS A 250 9.73 1.72 8.59
N LEU A 251 8.52 1.59 8.02
CA LEU A 251 8.02 2.48 6.97
C LEU A 251 7.89 3.92 7.48
N MET A 252 7.62 4.12 8.77
CA MET A 252 7.61 5.43 9.42
C MET A 252 8.95 6.18 9.29
N GLN A 253 10.08 5.47 9.18
CA GLN A 253 11.39 6.09 8.96
C GLN A 253 11.54 6.64 7.52
N SER A 254 10.60 6.32 6.64
CA SER A 254 10.52 6.76 5.24
C SER A 254 9.19 7.45 4.92
N PRO A 255 8.91 8.65 5.47
CA PRO A 255 7.59 9.30 5.37
C PRO A 255 7.11 9.52 3.93
N ARG A 256 8.02 9.81 2.99
CA ARG A 256 7.64 9.99 1.57
C ARG A 256 7.18 8.68 0.96
N LEU A 257 7.85 7.56 1.25
CA LEU A 257 7.44 6.23 0.78
C LEU A 257 6.11 5.81 1.42
N TYR A 258 5.89 6.12 2.69
CA TYR A 258 4.62 5.88 3.36
C TYR A 258 3.45 6.64 2.70
N ALA A 259 3.60 7.95 2.52
CA ALA A 259 2.59 8.78 1.88
C ALA A 259 2.36 8.39 0.41
N THR A 260 3.43 7.99 -0.29
CA THR A 260 3.40 7.41 -1.64
C THR A 260 2.51 6.18 -1.69
N PHE A 261 2.77 5.20 -0.83
CA PHE A 261 2.00 3.95 -0.79
C PHE A 261 0.52 4.24 -0.51
N LEU A 262 0.23 5.08 0.48
CA LEU A 262 -1.14 5.38 0.86
C LEU A 262 -1.91 6.14 -0.22
N LEU A 263 -1.28 7.13 -0.85
CA LEU A 263 -1.93 7.85 -1.92
C LEU A 263 -2.16 6.96 -3.15
N TRP A 264 -1.17 6.15 -3.52
CA TRP A 264 -1.31 5.19 -4.60
C TRP A 264 -2.49 4.24 -4.34
N MET A 265 -2.51 3.60 -3.18
CA MET A 265 -3.55 2.65 -2.81
C MET A 265 -4.95 3.27 -2.86
N LEU A 266 -5.12 4.48 -2.32
CA LEU A 266 -6.42 5.16 -2.37
C LEU A 266 -6.79 5.63 -3.78
N SER A 267 -5.81 6.01 -4.61
CA SER A 267 -6.05 6.39 -6.00
C SER A 267 -6.45 5.19 -6.84
N GLU A 268 -5.73 4.08 -6.70
CA GLU A 268 -6.02 2.82 -7.39
C GLU A 268 -7.39 2.27 -7.00
N LEU A 269 -7.76 2.35 -5.71
CA LEU A 269 -9.13 2.02 -5.27
C LEU A 269 -10.19 2.91 -5.93
N PHE A 270 -9.92 4.20 -6.10
CA PHE A 270 -10.85 5.12 -6.75
C PHE A 270 -11.07 4.77 -8.22
N GLU A 271 -10.01 4.37 -8.92
CA GLU A 271 -10.06 3.96 -10.33
C GLU A 271 -10.71 2.58 -10.52
N GLU A 272 -10.37 1.60 -9.68
CA GLU A 272 -10.88 0.22 -9.82
C GLU A 272 -12.33 0.05 -9.34
N LEU A 273 -12.73 0.77 -8.29
CA LEU A 273 -14.06 0.58 -7.70
C LEU A 273 -15.14 1.30 -8.52
N PRO A 274 -16.29 0.65 -8.77
CA PRO A 274 -17.43 1.34 -9.34
C PRO A 274 -18.01 2.32 -8.31
N GLU A 275 -18.65 3.38 -8.80
CA GLU A 275 -19.44 4.25 -7.94
C GLU A 275 -20.51 3.41 -7.22
N ALA A 276 -20.61 3.64 -5.92
CA ALA A 276 -21.59 3.06 -5.05
C ALA A 276 -22.39 4.23 -4.47
N GLY A 277 -23.71 4.23 -4.70
CA GLY A 277 -24.60 5.18 -4.04
C GLY A 277 -24.67 4.90 -2.53
N ASP A 278 -25.85 5.06 -1.94
CA ASP A 278 -26.01 4.79 -0.51
C ASP A 278 -26.05 3.27 -0.26
N LEU A 279 -24.96 2.76 0.34
CA LEU A 279 -24.84 1.37 0.76
C LEU A 279 -25.25 1.20 2.24
N PRO A 280 -25.82 0.04 2.63
CA PRO A 280 -26.14 -0.24 4.03
C PRO A 280 -24.88 -0.33 4.92
N LYS A 281 -23.73 -0.64 4.32
CA LYS A 281 -22.41 -0.68 4.97
C LYS A 281 -21.31 -0.39 3.94
N PRO A 282 -20.14 0.12 4.34
CA PRO A 282 -19.02 0.34 3.43
C PRO A 282 -18.49 -0.98 2.84
N LYS A 283 -17.85 -0.89 1.67
CA LYS A 283 -17.15 -2.02 1.03
C LYS A 283 -15.80 -2.32 1.69
N LEU A 284 -15.17 -1.29 2.26
CA LEU A 284 -13.84 -1.34 2.87
C LEU A 284 -13.69 -0.12 3.78
N VAL A 285 -12.97 -0.25 4.90
CA VAL A 285 -12.61 0.87 5.77
C VAL A 285 -11.11 0.92 6.02
N PHE A 286 -10.55 2.13 5.96
CA PHE A 286 -9.15 2.41 6.24
C PHE A 286 -8.99 3.04 7.62
N PHE A 287 -8.00 2.58 8.37
CA PHE A 287 -7.49 3.25 9.56
C PHE A 287 -6.02 3.61 9.34
N PHE A 288 -5.70 4.89 9.51
CA PHE A 288 -4.32 5.37 9.47
C PHE A 288 -3.92 5.74 10.89
N ASP A 289 -3.19 4.84 11.57
CA ASP A 289 -2.58 5.19 12.86
C ASP A 289 -1.43 6.17 12.65
N GLU A 290 -1.21 7.02 13.65
CA GLU A 290 -0.32 8.19 13.60
C GLU A 290 -0.44 8.98 12.28
N ALA A 291 -1.68 9.28 11.89
CA ALA A 291 -2.03 9.95 10.64
C ALA A 291 -1.29 11.27 10.38
N HIS A 292 -0.76 11.94 11.40
CA HIS A 292 0.06 13.14 11.24
C HIS A 292 1.27 12.93 10.31
N LEU A 293 1.78 11.71 10.21
CA LEU A 293 2.90 11.34 9.33
C LEU A 293 2.55 11.44 7.84
N LEU A 294 1.28 11.39 7.48
CA LEU A 294 0.82 11.63 6.11
C LEU A 294 0.93 13.09 5.70
N PHE A 295 0.93 13.99 6.67
CA PHE A 295 0.77 15.42 6.44
C PHE A 295 2.03 16.22 6.81
N THR A 296 2.88 15.68 7.68
CA THR A 296 4.13 16.32 8.12
C THR A 296 5.13 16.36 6.96
N ASP A 297 5.60 17.56 6.63
CA ASP A 297 6.56 17.83 5.54
C ASP A 297 6.13 17.29 4.16
N ALA A 298 4.84 17.00 3.98
CA ALA A 298 4.29 16.58 2.71
C ALA A 298 4.21 17.77 1.75
N PRO A 299 4.67 17.62 0.49
CA PRO A 299 4.54 18.67 -0.52
C PRO A 299 3.09 19.12 -0.68
N LYS A 300 2.85 20.40 -0.93
CA LYS A 300 1.49 20.95 -1.12
C LYS A 300 0.69 20.17 -2.18
N ALA A 301 1.37 19.79 -3.26
CA ALA A 301 0.75 19.05 -4.35
C ALA A 301 0.26 17.65 -3.91
N LEU A 302 1.00 16.99 -3.01
CA LEU A 302 0.61 15.72 -2.40
C LEU A 302 -0.59 15.93 -1.46
N MET A 303 -0.57 16.99 -0.66
CA MET A 303 -1.65 17.35 0.27
C MET A 303 -2.99 17.59 -0.43
N ASP A 304 -2.98 18.40 -1.50
CA ASP A 304 -4.19 18.68 -2.29
C ASP A 304 -4.75 17.39 -2.93
N LYS A 305 -3.87 16.46 -3.32
CA LYS A 305 -4.29 15.16 -3.87
C LYS A 305 -4.88 14.24 -2.80
N ILE A 306 -4.32 14.19 -1.59
CA ILE A 306 -4.90 13.43 -0.47
C ILE A 306 -6.29 13.95 -0.15
N GLU A 307 -6.47 15.27 -0.06
CA GLU A 307 -7.79 15.90 0.15
C GLU A 307 -8.79 15.46 -0.92
N GLN A 308 -8.39 15.56 -2.20
CA GLN A 308 -9.25 15.17 -3.31
C GLN A 308 -9.64 13.68 -3.24
N VAL A 309 -8.68 12.79 -2.97
CA VAL A 309 -8.94 11.36 -2.94
C VAL A 309 -9.82 10.98 -1.75
N VAL A 310 -9.59 11.53 -0.56
CA VAL A 310 -10.48 11.32 0.60
C VAL A 310 -11.91 11.75 0.26
N ARG A 311 -12.10 12.92 -0.36
CA ARG A 311 -13.43 13.39 -0.77
C ARG A 311 -14.10 12.45 -1.78
N LEU A 312 -13.35 11.94 -2.75
CA LEU A 312 -13.89 11.14 -3.85
C LEU A 312 -14.13 9.68 -3.47
N ILE A 313 -13.30 9.08 -2.62
CA ILE A 313 -13.41 7.65 -2.29
C ILE A 313 -14.70 7.30 -1.53
N ARG A 314 -15.32 8.29 -0.89
CA ARG A 314 -16.64 8.16 -0.26
C ARG A 314 -17.68 7.61 -1.24
N SER A 315 -17.74 8.14 -2.46
CA SER A 315 -18.71 7.69 -3.49
C SER A 315 -18.41 6.32 -4.04
N LYS A 316 -17.28 5.71 -3.68
CA LYS A 316 -16.94 4.31 -3.99
C LYS A 316 -17.37 3.34 -2.87
N GLY A 317 -17.88 3.88 -1.75
CA GLY A 317 -18.30 3.12 -0.58
C GLY A 317 -17.15 2.79 0.38
N VAL A 318 -16.07 3.58 0.38
CA VAL A 318 -14.91 3.35 1.24
C VAL A 318 -14.88 4.37 2.40
N GLY A 319 -14.71 3.88 3.62
CA GLY A 319 -14.49 4.73 4.80
C GLY A 319 -13.00 4.97 5.06
N VAL A 320 -12.66 6.15 5.57
CA VAL A 320 -11.27 6.51 5.92
C VAL A 320 -11.28 7.14 7.30
N TYR A 321 -10.49 6.60 8.21
CA TYR A 321 -10.41 7.01 9.60
C TYR A 321 -8.97 7.38 9.93
N PHE A 322 -8.75 8.65 10.25
CA PHE A 322 -7.45 9.12 10.70
C PHE A 322 -7.36 8.97 12.22
N VAL A 323 -6.31 8.33 12.70
CA VAL A 323 -6.03 8.16 14.13
C VAL A 323 -4.75 8.92 14.43
N THR A 324 -4.83 9.95 15.25
CA THR A 324 -3.68 10.84 15.53
C THR A 324 -3.71 11.32 16.97
N GLN A 325 -2.62 11.91 17.45
CA GLN A 325 -2.57 12.43 18.81
C GLN A 325 -3.39 13.71 18.98
N ASN A 326 -3.33 14.60 17.99
CA ASN A 326 -3.93 15.92 18.06
C ASN A 326 -4.69 16.25 16.77
N PRO A 327 -5.91 16.81 16.84
CA PRO A 327 -6.64 17.22 15.64
C PRO A 327 -5.89 18.25 14.79
N ILE A 328 -5.06 19.12 15.39
CA ILE A 328 -4.31 20.15 14.64
C ILE A 328 -3.23 19.56 13.71
N ASP A 329 -2.88 18.29 13.89
CA ASP A 329 -1.91 17.61 13.03
C ASP A 329 -2.55 17.11 11.73
N VAL A 330 -3.87 17.29 11.57
CA VAL A 330 -4.61 17.00 10.34
C VAL A 330 -5.06 18.33 9.72
N PRO A 331 -4.85 18.56 8.41
CA PRO A 331 -5.24 19.81 7.76
C PRO A 331 -6.75 20.05 7.81
N ASP A 332 -7.15 21.31 7.96
CA ASP A 332 -8.56 21.73 8.02
C ASP A 332 -9.39 21.23 6.84
N LYS A 333 -8.82 21.25 5.63
CA LYS A 333 -9.52 20.77 4.42
C LYS A 333 -9.85 19.28 4.49
N VAL A 334 -8.98 18.47 5.09
CA VAL A 334 -9.19 17.04 5.32
C VAL A 334 -10.14 16.85 6.50
N LEU A 335 -9.95 17.57 7.61
CA LEU A 335 -10.84 17.55 8.78
C LEU A 335 -12.30 17.83 8.40
N ALA A 336 -12.54 18.74 7.45
CA ALA A 336 -13.88 19.05 6.94
C ALA A 336 -14.57 17.87 6.25
N GLN A 337 -13.82 16.85 5.80
CA GLN A 337 -14.36 15.61 5.23
C GLN A 337 -14.66 14.54 6.30
N LEU A 338 -14.23 14.72 7.55
CA LEU A 338 -14.33 13.71 8.61
C LEU A 338 -15.59 13.93 9.46
N GLY A 339 -16.64 13.18 9.14
CA GLY A 339 -17.94 13.31 9.80
C GLY A 339 -18.05 12.61 11.15
N ASN A 340 -17.37 11.48 11.35
CA ASN A 340 -17.40 10.71 12.59
C ASN A 340 -16.25 11.13 13.52
N ARG A 341 -16.53 11.36 14.82
CA ARG A 341 -15.53 11.89 15.77
C ARG A 341 -15.46 11.07 17.06
N VAL A 342 -14.24 10.72 17.47
CA VAL A 342 -13.90 10.14 18.77
C VAL A 342 -12.70 10.89 19.34
N GLN A 343 -12.88 11.63 20.43
CA GLN A 343 -11.84 12.40 21.09
C GLN A 343 -11.58 11.83 22.48
N HIS A 344 -10.44 11.16 22.65
CA HIS A 344 -9.90 10.79 23.96
C HIS A 344 -9.25 12.00 24.65
N ALA A 345 -8.80 11.81 25.88
CA ALA A 345 -8.18 12.87 26.67
C ALA A 345 -7.02 13.57 25.92
N LEU A 346 -6.99 14.90 26.00
CA LEU A 346 -5.82 15.71 25.63
C LEU A 346 -5.23 16.30 26.90
N ARG A 347 -3.90 16.33 26.98
CA ARG A 347 -3.20 16.95 28.12
C ARG A 347 -2.73 18.33 27.69
N ALA A 348 -3.25 19.37 28.35
CA ALA A 348 -2.91 20.74 28.04
C ALA A 348 -1.83 21.29 28.97
N PHE A 349 -0.56 21.25 28.53
CA PHE A 349 0.56 21.83 29.29
C PHE A 349 1.15 23.07 28.62
N THR A 350 0.94 23.22 27.32
CA THR A 350 1.48 24.32 26.51
C THR A 350 0.35 25.13 25.86
N PRO A 351 0.64 26.37 25.39
CA PRO A 351 -0.32 27.14 24.59
C PRO A 351 -0.77 26.41 23.32
N ARG A 352 0.11 25.59 22.72
CA ARG A 352 -0.25 24.76 21.57
C ARG A 352 -1.30 23.72 21.96
N ASP A 353 -1.14 23.08 23.12
CA ASP A 353 -2.10 22.09 23.59
C ASP A 353 -3.45 22.72 23.96
N GLN A 354 -3.46 23.94 24.51
CA GLN A 354 -4.71 24.67 24.76
C GLN A 354 -5.45 24.98 23.46
N LYS A 355 -4.72 25.39 22.41
CA LYS A 355 -5.30 25.57 21.07
C LYS A 355 -5.84 24.25 20.51
N ALA A 356 -5.16 23.14 20.75
CA ALA A 356 -5.62 21.83 20.36
C ALA A 356 -6.92 21.40 21.04
N VAL A 357 -7.04 21.63 22.35
CA VAL A 357 -8.27 21.38 23.11
C VAL A 357 -9.41 22.24 22.57
N ALA A 358 -9.16 23.53 22.33
CA ALA A 358 -10.15 24.44 21.77
C ALA A 358 -10.60 24.00 20.36
N ALA A 359 -9.64 23.66 19.48
CA ALA A 359 -9.92 23.16 18.14
C ALA A 359 -10.74 21.86 18.19
N ALA A 360 -10.34 20.90 19.03
CA ALA A 360 -11.09 19.66 19.25
C ALA A 360 -12.54 19.96 19.65
N ALA A 361 -12.74 20.80 20.67
CA ALA A 361 -14.05 21.12 21.20
C ALA A 361 -14.98 21.79 20.16
N GLN A 362 -14.44 22.67 19.31
CA GLN A 362 -15.18 23.38 18.27
C GLN A 362 -15.63 22.49 17.11
N THR A 363 -15.02 21.31 16.93
CA THR A 363 -15.40 20.37 15.87
C THR A 363 -16.64 19.53 16.22
N PHE A 364 -17.10 19.58 17.46
CA PHE A 364 -18.24 18.82 17.92
C PHE A 364 -19.54 19.60 17.81
N ARG A 365 -20.64 18.89 17.55
CA ARG A 365 -21.98 19.45 17.78
C ARG A 365 -22.16 19.72 19.28
N PRO A 366 -22.45 20.97 19.70
CA PRO A 366 -22.56 21.31 21.12
C PRO A 366 -23.64 20.52 21.84
N ASN A 367 -23.36 20.17 23.10
CA ASN A 367 -24.33 19.58 24.02
C ASN A 367 -24.50 20.54 25.21
N PRO A 368 -25.70 21.11 25.45
CA PRO A 368 -25.92 22.06 26.55
C PRO A 368 -25.61 21.51 27.95
N LYS A 369 -25.55 20.18 28.10
CA LYS A 369 -25.28 19.50 29.38
C LYS A 369 -23.79 19.32 29.67
N LEU A 370 -22.90 19.59 28.70
CA LEU A 370 -21.46 19.41 28.88
C LEU A 370 -20.64 20.55 28.30
N ASP A 371 -19.58 20.91 29.02
CA ASP A 371 -18.54 21.79 28.49
C ASP A 371 -17.50 20.93 27.78
N THR A 372 -17.57 20.87 26.45
CA THR A 372 -16.71 20.00 25.64
C THR A 372 -15.22 20.27 25.90
N ALA A 373 -14.79 21.53 25.98
CA ALA A 373 -13.39 21.87 26.17
C ALA A 373 -12.89 21.43 27.56
N ARG A 374 -13.70 21.66 28.59
CA ARG A 374 -13.37 21.21 29.95
C ARG A 374 -13.33 19.68 30.04
N VAL A 375 -14.34 19.01 29.50
CA VAL A 375 -14.43 17.54 29.57
C VAL A 375 -13.26 16.87 28.86
N ILE A 376 -12.78 17.37 27.72
CA ILE A 376 -11.59 16.84 27.01
C ILE A 376 -10.38 16.69 27.95
N MET A 377 -10.19 17.63 28.88
CA MET A 377 -9.07 17.62 29.82
C MET A 377 -9.31 16.69 31.02
N GLU A 378 -10.57 16.41 31.34
CA GLU A 378 -11.00 15.59 32.49
C GLU A 378 -11.20 14.10 32.14
N LEU A 379 -11.15 13.73 30.85
CA LEU A 379 -11.32 12.35 30.40
C LEU A 379 -10.26 11.42 31.02
N GLY A 380 -10.72 10.31 31.58
CA GLY A 380 -9.88 9.21 32.03
C GLY A 380 -9.47 8.25 30.92
N LYS A 381 -8.68 7.23 31.26
CA LYS A 381 -8.25 6.19 30.32
C LYS A 381 -9.45 5.34 29.87
N GLY A 382 -9.68 5.28 28.56
CA GLY A 382 -10.80 4.56 27.96
C GLY A 382 -12.09 5.37 27.89
N GLU A 383 -12.11 6.59 28.40
CA GLU A 383 -13.20 7.53 28.17
C GLU A 383 -12.93 8.39 26.93
N ALA A 384 -13.98 8.69 26.19
CA ALA A 384 -13.91 9.55 25.02
C ALA A 384 -15.16 10.44 24.92
N LEU A 385 -15.01 11.58 24.25
CA LEU A 385 -16.11 12.33 23.68
C LEU A 385 -16.39 11.82 22.28
N VAL A 386 -17.64 11.47 22.01
CA VAL A 386 -18.05 10.85 20.75
C VAL A 386 -19.17 11.64 20.11
N SER A 387 -19.07 11.83 18.80
CA SER A 387 -20.12 12.37 17.95
C SER A 387 -20.07 11.65 16.61
N PHE A 388 -21.04 10.76 16.40
CA PHE A 388 -21.17 10.00 15.17
C PHE A 388 -22.32 10.53 14.34
N LEU A 389 -22.36 10.15 13.06
CA LEU A 389 -23.41 10.61 12.19
C LEU A 389 -24.71 9.83 12.42
N GLU A 390 -25.83 10.57 12.39
CA GLU A 390 -27.20 10.07 12.53
C GLU A 390 -28.10 10.59 11.40
N GLY A 391 -29.22 9.90 11.16
CA GLY A 391 -30.24 10.29 10.18
C GLY A 391 -29.66 10.58 8.80
N GLY A 392 -29.87 11.80 8.28
CA GLY A 392 -29.33 12.26 6.99
C GLY A 392 -27.81 12.47 6.94
N GLY A 393 -27.09 12.10 8.00
CA GLY A 393 -25.65 12.28 8.15
C GLY A 393 -25.29 13.58 8.86
N THR A 394 -26.13 14.02 9.79
CA THR A 394 -25.81 15.10 10.74
C THR A 394 -25.04 14.53 11.92
N PRO A 395 -24.03 15.22 12.48
CA PRO A 395 -23.38 14.78 13.70
C PRO A 395 -24.34 14.75 14.89
N SER A 396 -24.32 13.67 15.66
CA SER A 396 -25.02 13.58 16.94
C SER A 396 -24.48 14.63 17.92
N MET A 397 -25.26 15.00 18.92
CA MET A 397 -24.71 15.78 20.04
C MET A 397 -23.52 15.03 20.64
N VAL A 398 -22.50 15.78 21.04
CA VAL A 398 -21.31 15.18 21.66
C VAL A 398 -21.68 14.58 23.01
N GLU A 399 -21.17 13.38 23.27
CA GLU A 399 -21.44 12.62 24.49
C GLU A 399 -20.14 12.09 25.09
N ARG A 400 -20.02 12.16 26.43
CA ARG A 400 -18.92 11.51 27.17
C ARG A 400 -19.29 10.06 27.38
N VAL A 401 -18.49 9.14 26.84
CA VAL A 401 -18.73 7.70 26.93
C VAL A 401 -17.49 6.96 27.41
N MET A 402 -17.70 5.87 28.13
CA MET A 402 -16.69 4.84 28.32
C MET A 402 -16.71 3.93 27.08
N VAL A 403 -15.55 3.78 26.43
CA VAL A 403 -15.40 2.92 25.25
C VAL A 403 -15.46 1.45 25.69
N ARG A 404 -16.23 0.63 24.97
CA ARG A 404 -16.34 -0.81 25.26
C ARG A 404 -14.96 -1.49 25.24
N PRO A 405 -14.76 -2.57 26.00
CA PRO A 405 -13.55 -3.36 25.84
C PRO A 405 -13.54 -4.07 24.47
N PRO A 406 -12.38 -4.17 23.80
CA PRO A 406 -12.16 -5.05 22.66
C PRO A 406 -12.39 -6.51 23.04
N SER A 407 -12.86 -7.31 22.08
CA SER A 407 -13.10 -8.76 22.24
C SER A 407 -11.88 -9.61 21.90
N ALA A 408 -10.99 -9.11 21.03
CA ALA A 408 -9.71 -9.74 20.73
C ALA A 408 -8.58 -9.26 21.65
N ARG A 409 -7.39 -9.85 21.53
CA ARG A 409 -6.24 -9.50 22.38
C ARG A 409 -5.85 -8.03 22.18
N ILE A 410 -5.56 -7.35 23.28
CA ILE A 410 -5.03 -5.98 23.28
C ILE A 410 -3.50 -6.07 23.34
N GLY A 411 -2.83 -5.41 22.41
CA GLY A 411 -1.37 -5.35 22.34
C GLY A 411 -0.79 -6.28 21.27
N PRO A 412 0.54 -6.35 21.16
CA PRO A 412 1.19 -7.04 20.05
C PRO A 412 1.13 -8.56 20.17
N ILE A 413 1.23 -9.23 19.03
CA ILE A 413 1.50 -10.68 18.94
C ILE A 413 2.99 -10.99 18.97
N THR A 414 3.30 -12.23 19.33
CA THR A 414 4.66 -12.79 19.25
C THR A 414 5.09 -13.04 17.79
N PRO A 415 6.41 -13.08 17.51
CA PRO A 415 6.91 -13.48 16.19
C PRO A 415 6.43 -14.87 15.74
N GLU A 416 6.26 -15.80 16.67
CA GLU A 416 5.78 -17.17 16.40
C GLU A 416 4.31 -17.18 15.98
N GLU A 417 3.45 -16.44 16.70
CA GLU A 417 2.04 -16.25 16.33
C GLU A 417 1.94 -15.58 14.96
N ARG A 418 2.72 -14.52 14.72
CA ARG A 418 2.79 -13.84 13.42
C ARG A 418 3.14 -14.80 12.30
N LYS A 419 4.15 -15.64 12.50
CA LYS A 419 4.56 -16.63 11.50
C LYS A 419 3.44 -17.63 11.22
N ALA A 420 2.73 -18.11 12.24
CA ALA A 420 1.61 -19.03 12.06
C ALA A 420 0.48 -18.39 11.24
N ILE A 421 0.15 -17.12 11.49
CA ILE A 421 -0.86 -16.37 10.73
C ILE A 421 -0.43 -16.16 9.28
N MET A 422 0.83 -15.77 9.06
CA MET A 422 1.43 -15.63 7.73
C MET A 422 1.40 -16.97 6.97
N ASP A 423 1.67 -18.07 7.67
CA ASP A 423 1.67 -19.41 7.08
C ASP A 423 0.27 -19.89 6.67
N ALA A 424 -0.77 -19.44 7.37
CA ALA A 424 -2.18 -19.72 7.08
C ALA A 424 -2.85 -18.69 6.16
N SER A 425 -2.11 -17.64 5.76
CA SER A 425 -2.64 -16.52 4.98
C SER A 425 -3.17 -16.95 3.61
N PRO A 426 -4.34 -16.43 3.17
CA PRO A 426 -4.93 -16.81 1.89
C PRO A 426 -4.24 -16.16 0.68
N VAL A 427 -3.19 -15.36 0.89
CA VAL A 427 -2.34 -14.77 -0.14
C VAL A 427 -0.88 -15.24 -0.06
N LYS A 428 -0.59 -16.23 0.80
CA LYS A 428 0.72 -16.86 0.88
C LYS A 428 1.16 -17.41 -0.49
N GLY A 429 2.42 -17.16 -0.83
CA GLY A 429 3.04 -17.51 -2.10
C GLY A 429 2.70 -16.56 -3.25
N LYS A 430 1.62 -15.77 -3.16
CA LYS A 430 1.23 -14.84 -4.23
C LYS A 430 2.20 -13.67 -4.33
N TYR A 431 2.49 -13.00 -3.21
CA TYR A 431 3.32 -11.80 -3.19
C TYR A 431 4.76 -12.07 -2.74
N ASP A 432 4.99 -13.17 -2.04
CA ASP A 432 6.24 -13.44 -1.31
C ASP A 432 7.47 -13.55 -2.23
N THR A 433 7.29 -13.89 -3.50
CA THR A 433 8.37 -13.99 -4.49
C THR A 433 8.26 -12.83 -5.48
N ALA A 434 9.33 -12.05 -5.61
CA ALA A 434 9.42 -11.01 -6.64
C ALA A 434 9.54 -11.65 -8.02
N ILE A 435 8.89 -11.05 -9.01
CA ILE A 435 8.97 -11.45 -10.42
C ILE A 435 9.80 -10.41 -11.16
N ASP A 436 10.84 -10.84 -11.86
CA ASP A 436 11.66 -10.02 -12.76
C ASP A 436 11.24 -10.34 -14.19
N ALA A 437 10.17 -9.68 -14.65
CA ALA A 437 9.69 -9.81 -16.02
C ALA A 437 10.56 -8.97 -16.98
N GLU A 438 10.52 -9.31 -18.27
CA GLU A 438 11.18 -8.47 -19.28
C GLU A 438 10.50 -7.09 -19.33
N SER A 439 11.27 -6.04 -19.04
CA SER A 439 10.80 -4.68 -18.84
C SER A 439 11.57 -3.69 -19.71
N ALA A 440 11.25 -2.38 -19.58
CA ALA A 440 11.88 -1.34 -20.39
C ALA A 440 13.40 -1.36 -20.29
N TYR A 441 13.95 -1.64 -19.10
CA TYR A 441 15.38 -1.75 -18.87
C TYR A 441 16.00 -2.84 -19.78
N GLU A 442 15.50 -4.07 -19.73
CA GLU A 442 16.08 -5.19 -20.51
C GLU A 442 15.98 -4.93 -22.02
N ILE A 443 14.85 -4.38 -22.49
CA ILE A 443 14.65 -4.05 -23.91
C ILE A 443 15.62 -2.97 -24.37
N ILE A 444 15.80 -1.90 -23.58
CA ILE A 444 16.72 -0.80 -23.90
C ILE A 444 18.16 -1.31 -23.90
N GLN A 445 18.56 -2.14 -22.92
CA GLN A 445 19.90 -2.74 -22.88
C GLN A 445 20.16 -3.69 -24.05
N LYS A 446 19.17 -4.49 -24.47
CA LYS A 446 19.27 -5.33 -25.67
C LYS A 446 19.49 -4.51 -26.94
N ARG A 447 18.78 -3.39 -27.10
CA ARG A 447 18.99 -2.46 -28.23
C ARG A 447 20.40 -1.87 -28.22
N LEU A 448 20.88 -1.42 -27.06
CA LEU A 448 22.23 -0.83 -26.92
C LEU A 448 23.36 -1.83 -27.18
N SER A 449 23.17 -3.10 -26.82
CA SER A 449 24.17 -4.16 -27.04
C SER A 449 24.16 -4.75 -28.46
N GLY A 450 23.21 -4.34 -29.32
CA GLY A 450 23.08 -4.87 -30.68
C GLY A 450 22.65 -6.34 -30.74
N ALA A 451 22.19 -6.91 -29.62
CA ALA A 451 21.68 -8.27 -29.55
C ALA A 451 20.25 -8.31 -30.10
N ALA A 452 20.12 -8.33 -31.43
CA ALA A 452 18.83 -8.57 -32.08
C ALA A 452 18.27 -9.93 -31.68
N ALA A 453 16.96 -9.99 -31.42
CA ALA A 453 16.23 -11.24 -31.20
C ALA A 453 16.52 -12.24 -32.34
N PRO A 454 16.67 -13.55 -32.06
CA PRO A 454 16.79 -14.52 -33.14
C PRO A 454 15.48 -14.52 -33.92
N ALA A 455 15.53 -13.98 -35.14
CA ALA A 455 14.43 -14.09 -36.07
C ALA A 455 14.30 -15.56 -36.46
N ASP A 456 13.12 -16.11 -36.21
CA ASP A 456 12.72 -17.43 -36.67
C ASP A 456 12.68 -17.40 -38.20
N GLY A 457 13.53 -18.21 -38.85
CA GLY A 457 13.48 -18.45 -40.28
C GLY A 457 14.83 -18.49 -41.01
N GLY A 458 15.30 -19.70 -41.29
CA GLY A 458 16.07 -19.98 -42.52
C GLY A 458 17.51 -20.44 -42.31
N ALA A 459 17.73 -21.72 -42.59
CA ALA A 459 19.02 -22.40 -42.57
C ALA A 459 20.13 -21.68 -43.38
N GLY A 460 21.32 -21.61 -42.78
CA GLY A 460 22.57 -21.24 -43.46
C GLY A 460 23.73 -21.31 -42.47
N GLY A 461 24.39 -22.46 -42.41
CA GLY A 461 25.39 -22.79 -41.40
C GLY A 461 26.73 -22.07 -41.55
N GLY A 462 27.47 -22.10 -40.45
CA GLY A 462 28.92 -21.87 -40.40
C GLY A 462 29.34 -20.44 -40.05
N ILE A 463 30.22 -20.33 -39.04
CA ILE A 463 31.00 -19.15 -38.59
C ILE A 463 30.57 -18.53 -37.24
N LEU A 464 29.40 -18.83 -36.68
CA LEU A 464 29.01 -18.36 -35.33
C LEU A 464 29.45 -19.25 -34.15
N GLY A 465 30.05 -20.41 -34.41
CA GLY A 465 30.53 -21.35 -33.37
C GLY A 465 31.93 -21.07 -32.80
N GLN A 466 32.71 -20.15 -33.38
CA GLN A 466 34.12 -19.91 -32.97
C GLN A 466 34.35 -18.60 -32.19
N ILE A 467 33.37 -17.69 -32.14
CA ILE A 467 33.51 -16.44 -31.37
C ILE A 467 33.01 -16.60 -29.92
N GLY A 468 32.14 -17.60 -29.66
CA GLY A 468 31.63 -17.93 -28.33
C GLY A 468 32.66 -18.49 -27.34
N ALA A 469 33.87 -18.87 -27.79
CA ALA A 469 34.92 -19.41 -26.92
C ALA A 469 35.94 -18.35 -26.43
N ILE A 470 35.88 -17.11 -26.93
CA ILE A 470 36.83 -16.04 -26.57
C ILE A 470 36.19 -15.00 -25.64
N ALA A 471 34.85 -14.89 -25.62
CA ALA A 471 34.13 -13.98 -24.72
C ALA A 471 34.01 -14.50 -23.27
N ALA A 472 34.27 -15.79 -23.01
CA ALA A 472 34.23 -16.38 -21.67
C ALA A 472 35.52 -16.20 -20.86
N THR A 473 36.57 -15.56 -21.41
CA THR A 473 37.87 -15.38 -20.76
C THR A 473 38.22 -13.93 -20.40
N ILE A 474 37.35 -12.95 -20.66
CA ILE A 474 37.69 -11.51 -20.50
C ILE A 474 36.95 -10.80 -19.36
N PHE A 475 35.86 -11.33 -18.80
CA PHE A 475 35.17 -10.70 -17.66
C PHE A 475 35.30 -11.50 -16.36
N GLY A 476 36.56 -11.68 -15.95
CA GLY A 476 36.94 -12.09 -14.59
C GLY A 476 37.53 -10.90 -13.83
N THR A 477 36.78 -10.45 -12.81
CA THR A 477 37.22 -9.89 -11.52
C THR A 477 38.55 -9.12 -11.44
N ASN A 478 38.44 -7.82 -11.17
CA ASN A 478 39.50 -6.98 -10.62
C ASN A 478 40.01 -7.51 -9.26
N VAL A 479 41.19 -8.13 -9.21
CA VAL A 479 42.07 -8.14 -8.02
C VAL A 479 43.54 -8.12 -8.47
N LYS A 480 44.25 -7.02 -8.21
CA LYS A 480 45.71 -6.90 -8.43
C LYS A 480 46.49 -7.48 -7.25
N ARG A 481 47.27 -8.53 -7.57
CA ARG A 481 48.62 -8.94 -7.10
C ARG A 481 49.04 -8.63 -5.65
N GLY A 482 49.12 -9.70 -4.84
CA GLY A 482 50.05 -9.84 -3.72
C GLY A 482 50.47 -11.32 -3.57
N ARG A 483 51.78 -11.57 -3.68
CA ARG A 483 52.57 -12.80 -3.42
C ARG A 483 51.84 -14.11 -3.06
N LEU A 484 52.00 -15.12 -3.94
CA LEU A 484 51.70 -16.52 -3.65
C LEU A 484 52.64 -17.07 -2.56
N SER A 485 52.07 -17.74 -1.57
CA SER A 485 52.75 -18.49 -0.50
C SER A 485 52.26 -19.94 -0.52
N THR A 486 53.25 -20.85 -0.56
CA THR A 486 53.42 -22.29 -0.24
C THR A 486 52.24 -23.25 0.04
N GLY A 487 50.97 -22.86 0.01
CA GLY A 487 49.82 -23.72 0.38
C GLY A 487 48.96 -24.29 -0.76
N GLN A 488 49.12 -23.84 -2.01
CA GLN A 488 48.21 -24.20 -3.12
C GLN A 488 48.71 -25.33 -4.04
N VAL A 489 49.61 -26.20 -3.56
CA VAL A 489 50.18 -27.33 -4.33
C VAL A 489 49.44 -28.66 -4.09
N ILE A 490 48.38 -28.71 -3.29
CA ILE A 490 47.76 -30.01 -2.95
C ILE A 490 46.25 -29.97 -3.23
N ALA A 491 45.86 -30.73 -4.27
CA ALA A 491 44.57 -31.41 -4.48
C ALA A 491 44.10 -31.31 -5.94
N ARG A 492 44.92 -31.83 -6.85
CA ARG A 492 44.48 -32.40 -8.12
C ARG A 492 44.49 -33.92 -7.93
N ASN A 493 43.51 -34.62 -8.51
CA ASN A 493 43.14 -36.05 -8.34
C ASN A 493 42.02 -36.18 -7.29
N VAL A 494 40.81 -36.68 -7.61
CA VAL A 494 40.53 -38.01 -8.17
C VAL A 494 39.22 -37.98 -8.97
N THR A 495 39.25 -38.42 -10.23
CA THR A 495 38.07 -38.90 -10.98
C THR A 495 38.42 -40.28 -11.51
N ARG A 496 37.70 -41.33 -11.08
CA ARG A 496 37.52 -42.55 -11.88
C ARG A 496 36.34 -43.40 -11.40
N SER A 497 35.47 -43.67 -12.36
CA SER A 497 34.74 -44.92 -12.63
C SER A 497 33.85 -45.51 -11.54
N VAL A 498 32.53 -45.46 -11.75
CA VAL A 498 31.69 -46.67 -11.85
C VAL A 498 30.58 -46.40 -12.88
N THR A 499 30.61 -47.15 -13.97
CA THR A 499 29.48 -47.40 -14.88
C THR A 499 29.06 -48.85 -14.64
N ASP A 500 27.80 -49.11 -14.30
CA ASP A 500 26.97 -50.15 -14.95
C ASP A 500 25.65 -50.45 -14.20
N LYS A 501 24.60 -50.61 -15.02
CA LYS A 501 23.27 -51.25 -14.79
C LYS A 501 22.31 -50.48 -13.88
N VAL A 502 21.14 -50.03 -14.35
CA VAL A 502 20.05 -50.89 -14.85
C VAL A 502 19.34 -50.28 -16.07
N VAL A 503 19.11 -51.18 -17.04
CA VAL A 503 18.29 -51.05 -18.24
C VAL A 503 16.83 -51.41 -17.91
N GLY A 504 15.84 -50.66 -18.42
CA GLY A 504 14.46 -51.15 -18.53
C GLY A 504 13.37 -50.12 -18.89
N GLY A 505 12.91 -50.13 -20.15
CA GLY A 505 11.58 -49.66 -20.62
C GLY A 505 11.50 -48.23 -21.21
N VAL A 506 11.75 -48.00 -22.51
CA VAL A 506 10.79 -47.98 -23.66
C VAL A 506 9.65 -46.96 -23.46
N VAL A 507 9.68 -45.75 -24.04
CA VAL A 507 9.35 -45.34 -25.44
C VAL A 507 8.01 -45.86 -25.97
N ALA A 508 6.94 -45.10 -25.71
CA ALA A 508 5.68 -44.90 -26.48
C ALA A 508 4.82 -43.98 -25.56
N ASP A 509 4.26 -42.83 -25.91
CA ASP A 509 3.75 -42.31 -27.17
C ASP A 509 4.02 -40.81 -27.29
N LEU A 510 4.56 -40.44 -28.44
CA LEU A 510 4.70 -39.07 -28.91
C LEU A 510 3.59 -38.87 -29.95
N GLY A 511 2.44 -38.33 -29.53
CA GLY A 511 1.28 -38.25 -30.43
C GLY A 511 0.03 -37.58 -29.86
N LYS A 512 -0.06 -36.25 -30.05
CA LYS A 512 -1.29 -35.41 -30.08
C LYS A 512 -2.10 -35.23 -28.79
N SER A 513 -1.95 -34.05 -28.18
CA SER A 513 -3.09 -33.14 -27.97
C SER A 513 -2.62 -31.69 -27.84
N VAL A 514 -2.80 -30.97 -28.95
CA VAL A 514 -2.85 -29.51 -29.05
C VAL A 514 -4.02 -29.00 -28.20
N GLY A 515 -3.83 -27.89 -27.46
CA GLY A 515 -4.95 -27.15 -26.88
C GLY A 515 -4.70 -26.42 -25.56
N GLY A 516 -3.50 -25.89 -25.33
CA GLY A 516 -3.20 -25.04 -24.18
C GLY A 516 -3.33 -23.56 -24.51
N SER A 517 -4.36 -22.93 -23.95
CA SER A 517 -4.33 -21.59 -23.34
C SER A 517 -3.42 -20.53 -23.98
N VAL A 518 -3.98 -19.80 -24.97
CA VAL A 518 -3.58 -18.41 -25.25
C VAL A 518 -4.83 -17.57 -25.13
N GLY A 519 -4.99 -16.87 -24.01
CA GLY A 519 -6.18 -16.06 -23.74
C GLY A 519 -6.19 -15.53 -22.33
N GLY A 520 -5.31 -14.57 -22.01
CA GLY A 520 -5.24 -14.04 -20.66
C GLY A 520 -4.40 -12.79 -20.41
N SER A 521 -3.91 -12.09 -21.44
CA SER A 521 -3.07 -10.88 -21.20
C SER A 521 -3.25 -9.73 -22.21
N ILE A 522 -3.95 -9.93 -23.33
CA ILE A 522 -4.11 -8.87 -24.36
C ILE A 522 -5.36 -7.98 -24.12
N GLY A 523 -6.25 -8.35 -23.18
CA GLY A 523 -7.54 -7.67 -23.00
C GLY A 523 -7.53 -6.35 -22.22
N ARG A 524 -6.47 -6.02 -21.45
CA ARG A 524 -6.52 -4.86 -20.51
C ARG A 524 -5.90 -3.57 -21.05
N ALA A 525 -5.07 -3.63 -22.08
CA ALA A 525 -4.50 -2.42 -22.70
C ALA A 525 -5.47 -1.73 -23.67
N LEU A 526 -6.36 -2.48 -24.31
CA LEU A 526 -7.28 -1.96 -25.35
C LEU A 526 -8.44 -1.14 -24.79
N VAL A 527 -8.84 -1.33 -23.53
CA VAL A 527 -9.98 -0.60 -22.93
C VAL A 527 -9.60 0.84 -22.58
N ARG A 528 -8.32 1.13 -22.31
CA ARG A 528 -7.87 2.50 -21.98
C ARG A 528 -7.79 3.43 -23.19
N GLY A 529 -7.57 2.88 -24.39
CA GLY A 529 -7.48 3.67 -25.63
C GLY A 529 -8.83 4.09 -26.24
N ALA A 530 -9.89 3.33 -25.98
CA ALA A 530 -11.19 3.57 -26.62
C ALA A 530 -12.06 4.64 -25.93
N LEU A 531 -11.87 4.88 -24.62
CA LEU A 531 -12.71 5.80 -23.84
C LEU A 531 -12.18 7.25 -23.80
N GLY A 532 -10.90 7.48 -24.11
CA GLY A 532 -10.33 8.83 -24.20
C GLY A 532 -10.82 9.66 -25.41
N GLY A 533 -11.45 9.02 -26.40
CA GLY A 533 -11.95 9.67 -27.61
C GLY A 533 -13.39 10.21 -27.52
N ILE A 534 -14.17 9.83 -26.49
CA ILE A 534 -15.61 10.14 -26.41
C ILE A 534 -15.94 11.32 -25.48
N LEU A 535 -14.99 11.81 -24.68
CA LEU A 535 -15.19 12.96 -23.78
C LEU A 535 -14.70 14.31 -24.34
N ARG A 536 -14.61 14.44 -25.68
CA ARG A 536 -14.51 15.74 -26.34
C ARG A 536 -15.82 16.07 -27.05
N ARG A 537 -16.82 16.49 -26.27
CA ARG A 537 -17.80 17.52 -26.61
C ARG A 537 -18.49 18.06 -25.37
#